data_AF-A0A7V1N8T0-F1
#
_entry.id   AF-A0A7V1N8T0-F1
#
_cell.length_a   1.000
_cell.length_b   1.000
_cell.length_c   1.000
_cell.angle_alpha   90.00
_cell.angle_beta   90.00
_cell.angle_gamma   90.00
#
_symmetry.space_group_name_H-M   'P 1'
#
loop_
_entity.id
_entity.type
_entity.pdbx_description
1 polymer ?
#
loop_
_entity_poly.entity_id
_entity_poly.type
_entity_poly.pdbx_seq_one_letter_code
_entity_poly.pdbx_strand_id
1 'polypeptide(L)'
;GLERIAIPSPAVPLGRYATSWLRSRGWLTALAGRIVRTENARATLVAVDAGHVDLAILYESDLRFARNVRLLGRIDPAEHPPIRYVAARTRTGADCPGIRSALTAWRRPETQRRLEMAGFRVANRDGPSPPAGMED
;
A
#
# COMPACT_ATOMS: atom_id res chain seq x y z
N GLY A 1 5.93 -15.12 22.45
CA GLY A 1 4.55 -14.83 22.01
C GLY A 1 4.57 -13.58 21.17
N LEU A 2 3.52 -13.25 20.41
CA LEU A 2 3.47 -11.99 19.66
C LEU A 2 3.42 -10.79 20.63
N GLU A 3 4.44 -9.96 20.66
CA GLU A 3 4.51 -8.80 21.55
C GLU A 3 4.15 -7.50 20.83
N ARG A 4 4.63 -7.29 19.60
CA ARG A 4 4.41 -6.04 18.86
C ARG A 4 4.13 -6.25 17.37
N ILE A 5 3.17 -5.50 16.86
CA ILE A 5 2.82 -5.44 15.43
C ILE A 5 2.91 -4.00 14.92
N ALA A 6 3.64 -3.76 13.84
CA ALA A 6 3.72 -2.45 13.21
C ALA A 6 2.64 -2.29 12.13
N ILE A 7 1.91 -1.18 12.20
CA ILE A 7 1.07 -0.67 11.12
C ILE A 7 1.21 0.86 11.06
N PRO A 8 1.10 1.50 9.89
CA PRO A 8 1.12 2.95 9.84
C PRO A 8 -0.07 3.59 10.57
N SER A 9 0.01 4.90 10.80
CA SER A 9 -1.16 5.72 11.14
C SER A 9 -2.28 5.53 10.10
N PRO A 10 -3.57 5.49 10.50
CA PRO A 10 -4.69 5.46 9.57
C PRO A 10 -4.83 6.75 8.74
N ALA A 11 -3.97 7.76 8.93
CA ALA A 11 -3.88 8.92 8.04
C ALA A 11 -3.26 8.59 6.68
N VAL A 12 -2.49 7.50 6.56
CA VAL A 12 -1.87 7.07 5.29
C VAL A 12 -2.54 5.81 4.73
N PRO A 13 -2.48 5.55 3.41
CA PRO A 13 -3.24 4.46 2.77
C PRO A 13 -3.04 3.08 3.41
N LEU A 14 -1.80 2.64 3.61
CA LEU A 14 -1.52 1.32 4.19
C LEU A 14 -2.11 1.19 5.60
N GLY A 15 -2.01 2.24 6.42
CA GLY A 15 -2.59 2.26 7.76
C GLY A 15 -4.12 2.19 7.73
N ARG A 16 -4.79 2.81 6.74
CA ARG A 16 -6.24 2.69 6.53
C ARG A 16 -6.63 1.26 6.21
N TYR A 17 -5.97 0.62 5.24
CA TYR A 17 -6.26 -0.76 4.84
C TYR A 17 -6.02 -1.74 6.00
N ALA A 18 -4.86 -1.64 6.66
CA ALA A 18 -4.51 -2.47 7.80
C ALA A 18 -5.51 -2.29 8.97
N THR A 19 -5.85 -1.05 9.32
CA THR A 19 -6.82 -0.76 10.40
C THR A 19 -8.21 -1.28 10.06
N SER A 20 -8.66 -1.12 8.80
CA SER A 20 -9.95 -1.64 8.33
C SER A 20 -10.03 -3.16 8.44
N TRP A 21 -8.98 -3.86 7.97
CA TRP A 21 -8.90 -5.31 8.05
C TRP A 21 -8.85 -5.80 9.50
N LEU A 22 -7.96 -5.24 10.34
CA LEU A 22 -7.92 -5.61 11.77
C LEU A 22 -9.26 -5.37 12.47
N ARG A 23 -9.99 -4.33 12.07
CA ARG A 23 -11.34 -4.05 12.60
C ARG A 23 -12.36 -5.10 12.15
N SER A 24 -12.37 -5.49 10.87
CA SER A 24 -13.30 -6.51 10.36
C SER A 24 -13.07 -7.88 10.99
N ARG A 25 -11.81 -8.18 11.37
CA ARG A 25 -11.45 -9.40 12.12
C ARG A 25 -11.75 -9.34 13.61
N GLY A 26 -12.17 -8.18 14.15
CA GLY A 26 -12.32 -7.95 15.60
C GLY A 26 -10.98 -7.87 16.36
N TRP A 27 -9.84 -7.82 15.67
CA TRP A 27 -8.51 -7.85 16.27
C TRP A 27 -7.97 -6.48 16.66
N LEU A 28 -8.52 -5.40 16.10
CA LEU A 28 -8.01 -4.05 16.35
C LEU A 28 -7.99 -3.70 17.84
N THR A 29 -9.06 -4.02 18.58
CA THR A 29 -9.13 -3.78 20.04
C THR A 29 -8.23 -4.73 20.81
N ALA A 30 -8.21 -6.02 20.43
CA ALA A 30 -7.38 -7.03 21.08
C ALA A 30 -5.87 -6.75 20.96
N LEU A 31 -5.47 -6.10 19.87
CA LEU A 31 -4.07 -5.73 19.59
C LEU A 31 -3.72 -4.30 19.99
N ALA A 32 -4.65 -3.50 20.56
CA ALA A 32 -4.45 -2.07 20.78
C ALA A 32 -3.16 -1.74 21.57
N GLY A 33 -2.85 -2.51 22.63
CA GLY A 33 -1.63 -2.35 23.42
C GLY A 33 -0.35 -2.91 22.78
N ARG A 34 -0.46 -3.57 21.62
CA ARG A 34 0.65 -4.19 20.87
C ARG A 34 0.93 -3.50 19.54
N ILE A 35 0.06 -2.59 19.11
CA ILE A 35 0.21 -1.87 17.85
C ILE A 35 1.26 -0.77 18.01
N VAL A 36 2.35 -0.89 17.25
CA VAL A 36 3.34 0.16 17.07
C VAL A 36 2.96 0.97 15.83
N ARG A 37 2.68 2.26 16.00
CA ARG A 37 2.36 3.14 14.89
C ARG A 37 3.63 3.67 14.23
N THR A 38 3.62 3.67 12.90
CA THR A 38 4.70 4.21 12.07
C THR A 38 4.14 5.29 11.13
N GLU A 39 5.03 6.12 10.57
CA GLU A 39 4.63 7.25 9.74
C GLU A 39 4.14 6.83 8.35
N ASN A 40 4.70 5.76 7.78
CA ASN A 40 4.40 5.27 6.43
C ASN A 40 4.85 3.81 6.26
N ALA A 41 4.53 3.21 5.11
CA ALA A 41 4.87 1.82 4.78
C ALA A 41 6.36 1.51 4.86
N ARG A 42 7.22 2.46 4.45
CA ARG A 42 8.67 2.27 4.50
C ARG A 42 9.17 2.24 5.95
N ALA A 43 8.66 3.11 6.82
CA ALA A 43 8.96 3.08 8.24
C ALA A 43 8.46 1.80 8.91
N THR A 44 7.28 1.29 8.49
CA THR A 44 6.77 -0.02 8.93
C THR A 44 7.73 -1.15 8.56
N LEU A 45 8.21 -1.18 7.31
CA LEU A 45 9.16 -2.20 6.84
C LEU A 45 10.47 -2.13 7.64
N VAL A 46 11.03 -0.93 7.83
CA VAL A 46 12.27 -0.74 8.61
C VAL A 46 12.11 -1.29 10.03
N ALA A 47 10.98 -1.02 10.69
CA ALA A 47 10.74 -1.48 12.06
C ALA A 47 10.76 -3.02 12.16
N VAL A 48 10.11 -3.73 11.23
CA VAL A 48 10.08 -5.21 11.27
C VAL A 48 11.39 -5.82 10.75
N ASP A 49 12.04 -5.22 9.74
CA ASP A 49 13.31 -5.68 9.18
C ASP A 49 14.49 -5.54 10.15
N ALA A 50 14.41 -4.55 11.05
CA ALA A 50 15.35 -4.35 12.16
C ALA A 50 15.00 -5.15 13.43
N GLY A 51 13.92 -5.95 13.40
CA GLY A 51 13.47 -6.73 14.57
C GLY A 51 12.93 -5.88 15.73
N HIS A 52 12.55 -4.62 15.49
CA HIS A 52 11.93 -3.77 16.51
C HIS A 52 10.46 -4.14 16.77
N VAL A 53 9.85 -4.94 15.91
CA VAL A 53 8.51 -5.53 16.08
C VAL A 53 8.51 -6.96 15.56
N ASP A 54 7.57 -7.79 16.02
CA ASP A 54 7.49 -9.20 15.60
C ASP A 54 6.77 -9.35 14.26
N LEU A 55 5.77 -8.51 14.00
CA LEU A 55 4.96 -8.53 12.78
C LEU A 55 4.77 -7.13 12.20
N ALA A 56 4.46 -7.09 10.91
CA ALA A 56 4.00 -5.89 10.23
C ALA A 56 2.94 -6.23 9.18
N ILE A 57 2.01 -5.30 8.94
CA ILE A 57 1.15 -5.34 7.75
C ILE A 57 1.77 -4.39 6.72
N LEU A 58 2.13 -4.93 5.56
CA LEU A 58 2.85 -4.25 4.47
C LEU A 58 2.16 -4.50 3.12
N TYR A 59 2.51 -3.74 2.09
CA TYR A 59 2.20 -4.14 0.73
C TYR A 59 3.17 -5.24 0.28
N GLU A 60 2.71 -6.14 -0.59
CA GLU A 60 3.57 -7.21 -1.11
C GLU A 60 4.80 -6.65 -1.86
N SER A 61 4.66 -5.52 -2.54
CA SER A 61 5.78 -4.82 -3.20
C SER A 61 6.89 -4.38 -2.22
N ASP A 62 6.56 -4.15 -0.95
CA ASP A 62 7.54 -3.73 0.06
C ASP A 62 8.53 -4.85 0.40
N LEU A 63 8.12 -6.12 0.23
CA LEU A 63 8.97 -7.29 0.49
C LEU A 63 10.19 -7.36 -0.43
N ARG A 64 10.21 -6.63 -1.54
CA ARG A 64 11.39 -6.53 -2.40
C ARG A 64 12.54 -5.77 -1.75
N PHE A 65 12.24 -4.95 -0.74
CA PHE A 65 13.22 -4.16 0.00
C PHE A 65 13.54 -4.77 1.37
N ALA A 66 12.91 -5.89 1.70
CA ALA A 66 13.18 -6.66 2.90
C ALA A 66 14.52 -7.39 2.83
N ARG A 67 15.19 -7.54 3.96
CA ARG A 67 16.38 -8.39 4.11
C ARG A 67 16.14 -9.54 5.07
N ASN A 68 15.45 -9.27 6.19
CA ASN A 68 15.31 -10.18 7.31
C ASN A 68 13.86 -10.58 7.60
N VAL A 69 12.89 -10.14 6.78
CA VAL A 69 11.48 -10.50 6.96
C VAL A 69 11.03 -11.62 6.05
N ARG A 70 10.06 -12.39 6.53
CA ARG A 70 9.40 -13.46 5.78
C ARG A 70 7.90 -13.19 5.72
N LEU A 71 7.31 -13.43 4.55
CA LEU A 71 5.85 -13.41 4.37
C LEU A 71 5.20 -14.54 5.18
N LEU A 72 4.26 -14.18 6.08
CA LEU A 72 3.47 -15.16 6.84
C LEU A 72 2.11 -15.48 6.20
N GLY A 73 1.55 -14.53 5.46
CA GLY A 73 0.25 -14.69 4.82
C GLY A 73 -0.15 -13.45 4.04
N ARG A 74 -1.11 -13.61 3.14
CA ARG A 74 -1.73 -12.51 2.40
C ARG A 74 -3.13 -12.29 2.96
N ILE A 75 -3.53 -11.03 3.05
CA ILE A 75 -4.92 -10.66 3.31
C ILE A 75 -5.70 -10.91 2.03
N ASP A 76 -6.87 -11.54 2.12
CA ASP A 76 -7.72 -11.78 0.95
C ASP A 76 -8.12 -10.43 0.32
N PRO A 77 -7.98 -10.25 -1.02
CA PRO A 77 -8.45 -9.05 -1.71
C PRO A 77 -9.92 -8.70 -1.48
N ALA A 78 -10.76 -9.66 -1.07
CA ALA A 78 -12.16 -9.43 -0.69
C ALA A 78 -12.31 -8.80 0.72
N GLU A 79 -11.27 -8.85 1.56
CA GLU A 79 -11.31 -8.36 2.94
C GLU A 79 -10.81 -6.91 3.09
N HIS A 80 -10.44 -6.24 2.00
CA HIS A 80 -10.08 -4.82 2.01
C HIS A 80 -10.50 -4.11 0.71
N PRO A 81 -10.73 -2.79 0.73
CA PRO A 81 -10.96 -2.04 -0.50
C PRO A 81 -9.78 -2.19 -1.48
N PRO A 82 -10.01 -2.17 -2.80
CA PRO A 82 -8.93 -2.30 -3.78
C PRO A 82 -7.82 -1.27 -3.56
N ILE A 83 -6.57 -1.73 -3.53
CA ILE A 83 -5.39 -0.88 -3.42
C ILE A 83 -5.04 -0.39 -4.84
N ARG A 84 -5.22 0.91 -5.10
CA ARG A 84 -4.96 1.52 -6.40
C ARG A 84 -3.97 2.67 -6.28
N TYR A 85 -2.97 2.68 -7.16
CA TYR A 85 -2.04 3.79 -7.34
C TYR A 85 -2.47 4.59 -8.57
N VAL A 86 -3.06 5.76 -8.33
CA VAL A 86 -3.58 6.64 -9.39
C VAL A 86 -2.60 7.78 -9.62
N ALA A 87 -2.27 8.04 -10.89
CA ALA A 87 -1.51 9.20 -11.31
C ALA A 87 -2.42 10.12 -12.12
N ALA A 88 -2.42 11.41 -11.77
CA ALA A 88 -3.20 12.44 -12.43
C ALA A 88 -2.31 13.66 -12.75
N ARG A 89 -2.76 14.48 -13.69
CA ARG A 89 -2.12 15.77 -13.97
C ARG A 89 -2.55 16.76 -12.89
N THR A 90 -1.64 17.56 -12.39
CA THR A 90 -2.00 18.71 -11.57
C THR A 90 -2.59 19.82 -12.45
N ARG A 91 -3.36 20.73 -11.86
CA ARG A 91 -3.95 21.88 -12.56
C ARG A 91 -2.90 22.71 -13.31
N THR A 92 -1.76 22.97 -12.67
CA THR A 92 -0.65 23.74 -13.26
C THR A 92 0.17 22.94 -14.28
N GLY A 93 0.09 21.61 -14.25
CA GLY A 93 0.79 20.72 -15.18
C GLY A 93 -0.05 20.26 -16.37
N ALA A 94 -1.30 20.70 -16.49
CA ALA A 94 -2.27 20.19 -17.46
C ALA A 94 -1.81 20.38 -18.92
N ASP A 95 -1.16 21.52 -19.19
CA ASP A 95 -0.71 21.94 -20.51
C ASP A 95 0.77 21.62 -20.78
N CYS A 96 1.48 21.05 -19.80
CA CYS A 96 2.87 20.66 -19.97
C CYS A 96 2.96 19.41 -20.89
N PRO A 97 3.57 19.50 -22.09
CA PRO A 97 3.69 18.36 -23.00
C PRO A 97 4.48 17.19 -22.39
N GLY A 98 5.43 17.49 -21.51
CA GLY A 98 6.21 16.51 -20.76
C GLY A 98 5.34 15.64 -19.84
N ILE A 99 4.38 16.23 -19.14
CA ILE A 99 3.45 15.49 -18.26
C ILE A 99 2.55 14.55 -19.06
N ARG A 100 2.01 15.02 -20.20
CA ARG A 100 1.21 14.17 -21.09
C ARG A 100 2.02 12.99 -21.62
N SER A 101 3.24 13.26 -22.07
CA SER A 101 4.16 12.24 -22.59
C SER A 101 4.53 11.21 -21.51
N ALA A 102 4.79 11.68 -20.29
CA ALA A 102 5.05 10.82 -19.14
C ALA A 102 3.86 9.90 -18.84
N LEU A 103 2.65 10.43 -18.67
CA LEU A 103 1.47 9.60 -18.39
C LEU A 103 1.18 8.56 -19.48
N THR A 104 1.44 8.89 -20.75
CA THR A 104 1.37 7.92 -21.86
C THR A 104 2.48 6.87 -21.75
N ALA A 105 3.70 7.26 -21.41
CA ALA A 105 4.83 6.35 -21.24
C ALA A 105 4.60 5.34 -20.09
N TRP A 106 3.93 5.74 -19.01
CA TRP A 106 3.56 4.83 -17.92
C TRP A 106 2.68 3.67 -18.38
N ARG A 107 1.86 3.87 -19.43
CA ARG A 107 0.97 2.84 -19.99
C ARG A 107 1.65 1.89 -20.99
N ARG A 108 2.90 2.15 -21.38
CA ARG A 108 3.61 1.30 -22.34
C ARG A 108 3.87 -0.09 -21.74
N PRO A 109 3.85 -1.17 -22.55
CA PRO A 109 4.08 -2.53 -22.06
C PRO A 109 5.41 -2.69 -21.31
N GLU A 110 6.48 -2.03 -21.78
CA GLU A 110 7.77 -2.07 -21.11
C GLU A 110 7.70 -1.48 -19.69
N THR A 111 7.05 -0.32 -19.52
CA THR A 111 6.88 0.31 -18.20
C THR A 111 5.98 -0.51 -17.29
N GLN A 112 4.88 -1.07 -17.83
CA GLN A 112 3.99 -1.95 -17.08
C GLN A 112 4.72 -3.20 -16.59
N ARG A 113 5.56 -3.82 -17.43
CA ARG A 113 6.42 -4.95 -17.02
C ARG A 113 7.39 -4.57 -15.90
N ARG A 114 7.96 -3.36 -15.93
CA ARG A 114 8.82 -2.88 -14.83
C ARG A 114 8.04 -2.73 -13.52
N LEU A 115 6.79 -2.27 -13.58
CA LEU A 115 5.90 -2.20 -12.42
C LEU A 115 5.53 -3.59 -11.90
N GLU A 116 5.20 -4.53 -12.78
CA GLU A 116 4.94 -5.94 -12.42
C GLU A 116 6.15 -6.59 -11.77
N MET A 117 7.34 -6.42 -12.38
CA MET A 117 8.59 -6.86 -11.78
C MET A 117 8.80 -6.21 -10.41
N ALA A 118 8.37 -4.98 -10.18
CA ALA A 118 8.43 -4.31 -8.89
C ALA A 118 7.33 -4.77 -7.89
N GLY A 119 6.51 -5.76 -8.23
CA GLY A 119 5.48 -6.31 -7.35
C GLY A 119 4.13 -5.59 -7.43
N PHE A 120 3.95 -4.67 -8.38
CA PHE A 120 2.65 -4.06 -8.67
C PHE A 120 1.85 -4.95 -9.63
N ARG A 121 0.55 -4.70 -9.74
CA ARG A 121 -0.31 -5.36 -10.73
C ARG A 121 -0.91 -4.29 -11.63
N VAL A 122 -1.01 -4.60 -12.92
CA VAL A 122 -1.74 -3.77 -13.88
C VAL A 122 -3.18 -3.66 -13.40
N ALA A 123 -3.67 -2.43 -13.24
CA ALA A 123 -5.06 -2.21 -12.86
C ALA A 123 -5.96 -2.76 -13.97
N ASN A 124 -6.85 -3.70 -13.64
CA ASN A 124 -7.86 -4.15 -14.59
C ASN A 124 -8.75 -2.96 -14.97
N ARG A 125 -8.94 -2.73 -16.28
CA ARG A 125 -9.63 -1.54 -16.82
C ARG A 125 -11.10 -1.48 -16.37
N ASP A 126 -11.69 -2.62 -16.04
CA ASP A 126 -13.09 -2.77 -15.62
C ASP A 126 -13.30 -2.73 -14.10
N GLY A 127 -12.25 -2.39 -13.35
CA GLY A 127 -12.38 -2.19 -11.91
C GLY A 127 -13.30 -1.01 -11.60
N PRO A 128 -14.06 -1.03 -10.49
CA PRO A 128 -14.97 0.05 -10.16
C PRO A 128 -14.22 1.39 -10.15
N SER A 129 -14.82 2.39 -10.80
CA SER A 129 -14.35 3.78 -10.77
C SER A 129 -14.15 4.20 -9.31
N PRO A 130 -13.14 5.05 -9.01
CA PRO A 130 -13.04 5.65 -7.69
C PRO A 130 -14.40 6.31 -7.34
N PRO A 131 -14.83 6.25 -6.07
CA PRO A 131 -16.07 6.88 -5.65
C PRO A 131 -16.04 8.36 -6.04
N ALA A 132 -17.13 8.84 -6.64
CA ALA A 132 -17.30 10.24 -7.00
C ALA A 132 -17.07 11.11 -5.75
N GLY A 133 -16.22 12.13 -5.85
CA GLY A 133 -15.85 13.01 -4.73
C GLY A 133 -14.41 12.86 -4.22
N MET A 134 -13.56 12.09 -4.89
CA MET A 134 -12.10 12.10 -4.70
C MET A 134 -11.39 12.87 -5.83
N GLU A 135 -12.06 13.91 -6.33
CA GLU A 135 -11.50 14.97 -7.16
C GLU A 135 -11.83 16.27 -6.41
N ASP A 136 -10.97 16.64 -5.47
CA ASP A 136 -10.65 18.01 -5.01
C ASP A 136 -9.53 17.97 -3.97
#